data_AF-A0A1Q7F614-F1
#
_entry.id   AF-A0A1Q7F614-F1
#
_cell.length_a   1.000
_cell.length_b   1.000
_cell.length_c   1.000
_cell.angle_alpha   90.00
_cell.angle_beta   90.00
_cell.angle_gamma   90.00
#
_symmetry.space_group_name_H-M   'P 1'
#
loop_
_entity.id
_entity.type
_entity.pdbx_description
1 polymer ?
#
loop_
_entity_poly.entity_id
_entity_poly.type
_entity_poly.pdbx_seq_one_letter_code
_entity_poly.pdbx_strand_id
1 'polypeptide(L)'
;MDADTEKFIKVIALKNSVEHDGKAQVDAVIAKFIGSKPELRSQIKALIPEIKAMVHEINAISVADQKLLLEELAPGETAAKKRTEQQLQLPQLEGAVHGKVVTRFPPEPNGYPHIGHAKAAIIDEEYAHLYAGRLILRFDDTNPLKEKLEYYDAIAEGLEWLGVKPDIVKNTSDDIDLLHNYGRKLIELDGAYVCTCSQNTIHDLRGKGLPCECRQDPAIALERVEKMFGDLYDQNEAIVRFKGDMADQNTAMRDPALFRIIEGEHPKLGNKVRVWPTYDFAAPIEDSIDGVTHALRTKEYELRNALYFAILERLKLRKPHLIEFSRLEFEGIPVSKRKIRPLIDNGTIKSWDDPRLPTLAAFRKRGFVPEAIRKFVLSLGFTLAETKPPFEALEAFNRKIIDPISPRLFFVKNPAEVRVQGAREMEVMLKNHPTDATLGTRKVKAGDLLYISGDDAANLKVGTEIRLIELFNIKITGVDLRNGALSIAAKVGDDEIRQSMPKVQWIAKNDIVEYKVLIPKELYIGEEYNTNSLEIARGFAESFVSRLKPDARVQFVRFGFCRIDDDQTAIMTHR
;
A
#
# COMPACT_ATOMS: atom_id res chain seq x y z
N MET A 1 -14.00 -40.52 -17.80
CA MET A 1 -12.78 -39.71 -17.96
C MET A 1 -11.61 -40.62 -18.27
N ASP A 2 -10.71 -40.25 -19.19
CA ASP A 2 -9.47 -40.99 -19.43
C ASP A 2 -8.41 -40.68 -18.35
N ALA A 3 -7.42 -41.56 -18.20
CA ALA A 3 -6.43 -41.48 -17.13
C ALA A 3 -5.55 -40.22 -17.18
N ASP A 4 -5.31 -39.66 -18.37
CA ASP A 4 -4.50 -38.45 -18.53
C ASP A 4 -5.29 -37.21 -18.10
N THR A 5 -6.58 -37.14 -18.45
CA THR A 5 -7.51 -36.10 -18.00
C THR A 5 -7.69 -36.14 -16.48
N GLU A 6 -7.83 -37.33 -15.90
CA GLU A 6 -7.93 -37.53 -14.45
C GLU A 6 -6.68 -37.04 -13.72
N LYS A 7 -5.49 -37.48 -14.17
CA LYS A 7 -4.21 -37.04 -13.63
C LYS A 7 -4.05 -35.53 -13.71
N PHE A 8 -4.45 -34.93 -14.83
CA PHE A 8 -4.34 -33.48 -15.04
C PHE A 8 -5.23 -32.67 -14.09
N ILE A 9 -6.49 -33.07 -13.91
CA ILE A 9 -7.41 -32.45 -12.94
C ILE A 9 -6.84 -32.59 -11.52
N LYS A 10 -6.28 -33.76 -11.18
CA LYS A 10 -5.69 -34.03 -9.87
C LYS A 10 -4.51 -33.11 -9.58
N VAL A 11 -3.63 -32.89 -10.56
CA VAL A 11 -2.51 -31.95 -10.44
C VAL A 11 -3.00 -30.50 -10.27
N ILE A 12 -4.02 -30.06 -11.03
CA ILE A 12 -4.59 -28.71 -10.87
C ILE A 12 -5.18 -28.52 -9.47
N ALA A 13 -5.94 -29.50 -8.98
CA ALA A 13 -6.56 -29.47 -7.67
C ALA A 13 -5.52 -29.50 -6.55
N LEU A 14 -4.48 -30.32 -6.64
CA LEU A 14 -3.38 -30.35 -5.67
C LEU A 14 -2.59 -29.02 -5.65
N LYS A 15 -2.30 -28.42 -6.81
CA LYS A 15 -1.66 -27.09 -6.88
C LYS A 15 -2.51 -26.03 -6.21
N ASN A 16 -3.80 -26.00 -6.53
CA ASN A 16 -4.73 -25.05 -5.92
C ASN A 16 -4.87 -25.28 -4.40
N SER A 17 -4.87 -26.53 -3.95
CA SER A 17 -4.86 -26.88 -2.53
C SER A 17 -3.62 -26.34 -1.80
N VAL A 18 -2.43 -26.53 -2.38
CA VAL A 18 -1.17 -26.04 -1.82
C VAL A 18 -1.11 -24.50 -1.81
N GLU A 19 -1.67 -23.84 -2.82
CA GLU A 19 -1.80 -22.37 -2.90
C GLU A 19 -2.78 -21.78 -1.87
N HIS A 20 -3.72 -22.59 -1.37
CA HIS A 20 -4.78 -22.17 -0.44
C HIS A 20 -4.76 -22.94 0.88
N ASP A 21 -3.57 -23.16 1.45
CA ASP A 21 -3.36 -23.74 2.78
C ASP A 21 -4.13 -25.06 3.02
N GLY A 22 -4.18 -25.91 2.01
CA GLY A 22 -4.81 -27.23 2.07
C GLY A 22 -6.24 -27.31 1.58
N LYS A 23 -6.78 -26.22 1.01
CA LYS A 23 -8.18 -26.12 0.57
C LYS A 23 -8.29 -25.78 -0.92
N ALA A 24 -8.31 -26.79 -1.77
CA ALA A 24 -8.67 -26.62 -3.18
C ALA A 24 -10.12 -26.12 -3.31
N GLN A 25 -10.31 -25.13 -4.18
CA GLN A 25 -11.59 -24.54 -4.51
C GLN A 25 -12.09 -25.08 -5.85
N VAL A 26 -13.29 -25.66 -5.85
CA VAL A 26 -13.89 -26.30 -7.02
C VAL A 26 -13.96 -25.35 -8.23
N ASP A 27 -14.43 -24.12 -8.04
CA ASP A 27 -14.61 -23.17 -9.15
C ASP A 27 -13.27 -22.74 -9.77
N ALA A 28 -12.23 -22.57 -8.94
CA ALA A 28 -10.88 -22.26 -9.41
C ALA A 28 -10.27 -23.41 -10.22
N VAL A 29 -10.46 -24.66 -9.76
CA VAL A 29 -10.01 -25.87 -10.47
C VAL A 29 -10.73 -26.01 -11.82
N ILE A 30 -12.05 -25.79 -11.85
CA ILE A 30 -12.84 -25.83 -13.10
C ILE A 30 -12.37 -24.75 -14.08
N ALA A 31 -12.20 -23.51 -13.62
CA ALA A 31 -11.76 -22.41 -14.47
C ALA A 31 -10.37 -22.68 -15.08
N LYS A 32 -9.42 -23.16 -14.26
CA LYS A 32 -8.06 -23.47 -14.69
C LYS A 32 -8.01 -24.67 -15.63
N PHE A 33 -8.84 -25.69 -15.40
CA PHE A 33 -9.00 -26.83 -16.30
C PHE A 33 -9.52 -26.40 -17.68
N ILE A 34 -10.61 -25.62 -17.74
CA ILE A 34 -11.18 -25.12 -19.00
C ILE A 34 -10.17 -24.24 -19.75
N GLY A 35 -9.45 -23.37 -19.02
CA GLY A 35 -8.43 -22.51 -19.63
C GLY A 35 -7.24 -23.29 -20.21
N SER A 36 -6.92 -24.45 -19.63
CA SER A 36 -5.78 -25.27 -20.06
C SER A 36 -6.14 -26.33 -21.11
N LYS A 37 -7.43 -26.72 -21.19
CA LYS A 37 -7.98 -27.69 -22.14
C LYS A 37 -9.25 -27.15 -22.82
N PRO A 38 -9.14 -26.09 -23.67
CA PRO A 38 -10.30 -25.48 -24.32
C PRO A 38 -11.14 -26.46 -25.15
N GLU A 39 -10.52 -27.51 -25.70
CA GLU A 39 -11.13 -28.57 -26.49
C GLU A 39 -12.13 -29.43 -25.71
N LEU A 40 -12.01 -29.50 -24.38
CA LEU A 40 -12.91 -30.27 -23.51
C LEU A 40 -14.10 -29.45 -22.98
N ARG A 41 -14.24 -28.18 -23.42
CA ARG A 41 -15.31 -27.29 -22.98
C ARG A 41 -16.71 -27.82 -23.29
N SER A 42 -16.89 -28.58 -24.37
CA SER A 42 -18.15 -29.21 -24.74
C SER A 42 -18.55 -30.36 -23.80
N GLN A 43 -17.59 -30.97 -23.10
CA GLN A 43 -17.78 -32.11 -22.21
C GLN A 43 -17.80 -31.71 -20.71
N ILE A 44 -17.58 -30.43 -20.41
CA ILE A 44 -17.41 -29.93 -19.04
C ILE A 44 -18.57 -30.27 -18.10
N LYS A 45 -19.81 -30.26 -18.60
CA LYS A 45 -20.99 -30.60 -17.80
C LYS A 45 -20.93 -32.02 -17.24
N ALA A 46 -20.33 -32.95 -17.98
CA ALA A 46 -20.15 -34.33 -17.54
C ALA A 46 -18.97 -34.49 -16.56
N LEU A 47 -17.95 -33.62 -16.64
CA LEU A 47 -16.75 -33.69 -15.79
C LEU A 47 -16.89 -32.96 -14.44
N ILE A 48 -17.84 -32.03 -14.30
CA ILE A 48 -18.04 -31.27 -13.05
C ILE A 48 -18.23 -32.16 -11.81
N PRO A 49 -19.07 -33.22 -11.83
CA PRO A 49 -19.23 -34.10 -10.67
C PRO A 49 -17.92 -34.79 -10.28
N GLU A 50 -17.12 -35.19 -11.26
CA GLU A 50 -15.82 -35.87 -11.05
C GLU A 50 -14.78 -34.90 -10.47
N ILE A 51 -14.70 -33.67 -11.00
CA ILE A 51 -13.84 -32.61 -10.46
C ILE A 51 -14.21 -32.30 -9.00
N LYS A 52 -15.51 -32.22 -8.67
CA LYS A 52 -15.99 -31.98 -7.30
C LYS A 52 -15.58 -33.10 -6.34
N ALA A 53 -15.74 -34.36 -6.74
CA ALA A 53 -15.33 -35.50 -5.93
C ALA A 53 -13.82 -35.47 -5.66
N MET A 54 -13.02 -35.22 -6.69
CA MET A 54 -11.56 -35.18 -6.58
C MET A 54 -11.05 -34.04 -5.68
N VAL A 55 -11.66 -32.85 -5.78
CA VAL A 55 -11.35 -31.73 -4.89
C VAL A 55 -11.70 -32.08 -3.43
N HIS A 56 -12.82 -32.76 -3.20
CA HIS A 56 -13.21 -33.19 -1.86
C HIS A 56 -12.21 -34.21 -1.28
N GLU A 57 -11.78 -35.18 -2.07
CA GLU A 57 -10.76 -36.16 -1.66
C GLU A 57 -9.41 -35.52 -1.34
N ILE A 58 -8.96 -34.56 -2.16
CA ILE A 58 -7.72 -33.82 -1.93
C ILE A 58 -7.82 -32.99 -0.64
N ASN A 59 -8.95 -32.34 -0.39
CA ASN A 59 -9.16 -31.54 0.83
C ASN A 59 -9.29 -32.40 2.10
N ALA A 60 -9.52 -33.71 1.96
CA ALA A 60 -9.66 -34.64 3.09
C ALA A 60 -8.31 -35.18 3.60
N ILE A 61 -7.23 -35.03 2.84
CA ILE A 61 -5.87 -35.47 3.22
C ILE A 61 -5.04 -34.31 3.78
N SER A 62 -3.98 -34.61 4.54
CA SER A 62 -3.16 -33.57 5.18
C SER A 62 -2.38 -32.74 4.16
N VAL A 63 -2.06 -31.48 4.50
CA VAL A 63 -1.24 -30.61 3.63
C VAL A 63 0.12 -31.23 3.31
N ALA A 64 0.68 -32.04 4.21
CA ALA A 64 1.93 -32.77 3.96
C ALA A 64 1.74 -33.85 2.89
N ASP A 65 0.66 -34.63 2.97
CA ASP A 65 0.34 -35.68 2.00
C ASP A 65 -0.06 -35.09 0.64
N GLN A 66 -0.77 -33.96 0.62
CA GLN A 66 -1.07 -33.22 -0.61
C GLN A 66 0.21 -32.79 -1.33
N LYS A 67 1.22 -32.31 -0.58
CA LYS A 67 2.52 -31.95 -1.14
C LYS A 67 3.24 -33.20 -1.68
N LEU A 68 3.32 -34.27 -0.91
CA LEU A 68 3.95 -35.52 -1.37
C LEU A 68 3.30 -36.04 -2.67
N LEU A 69 1.97 -36.05 -2.72
CA LEU A 69 1.21 -36.51 -3.88
C LEU A 69 1.39 -35.59 -5.10
N LEU A 70 1.51 -34.28 -4.89
CA LEU A 70 1.82 -33.33 -5.97
C LEU A 70 3.23 -33.57 -6.52
N GLU A 71 4.21 -33.84 -5.66
CA GLU A 71 5.58 -34.12 -6.10
C GLU A 71 5.69 -35.44 -6.86
N GLU A 72 4.90 -36.45 -6.48
CA GLU A 72 4.84 -37.73 -7.19
C GLU A 72 4.19 -37.58 -8.59
N LEU A 73 3.09 -36.83 -8.68
CA LEU A 73 2.32 -36.69 -9.92
C LEU A 73 2.92 -35.67 -10.90
N ALA A 74 3.57 -34.63 -10.37
CA ALA A 74 4.20 -33.56 -11.12
C ALA A 74 5.47 -33.06 -10.38
N PRO A 75 6.60 -33.80 -10.51
CA PRO A 75 7.86 -33.46 -9.84
C PRO A 75 8.32 -32.03 -10.15
N GLY A 76 8.73 -31.28 -9.11
CA GLY A 76 9.17 -29.89 -9.23
C GLY A 76 8.07 -28.84 -9.15
N GLU A 77 6.81 -29.23 -8.95
CA GLU A 77 5.67 -28.30 -8.75
C GLU A 77 5.34 -28.04 -7.27
N THR A 78 5.87 -28.83 -6.31
CA THR A 78 5.78 -28.54 -4.86
C THR A 78 6.84 -27.61 -4.35
N ALA A 79 7.95 -27.51 -5.08
CA ALA A 79 8.56 -26.22 -5.21
C ALA A 79 7.44 -25.35 -5.77
N ALA A 80 6.77 -24.61 -4.87
CA ALA A 80 6.40 -23.25 -5.22
C ALA A 80 7.51 -22.77 -6.14
N LYS A 81 7.19 -22.06 -7.20
CA LYS A 81 8.14 -21.04 -7.60
C LYS A 81 8.37 -20.21 -6.32
N LYS A 82 9.30 -20.64 -5.43
CA LYS A 82 10.41 -19.83 -5.01
C LYS A 82 10.73 -19.16 -6.32
N ARG A 83 10.16 -17.98 -6.47
CA ARG A 83 10.83 -16.92 -7.19
C ARG A 83 12.23 -17.04 -6.60
N THR A 84 13.10 -17.78 -7.30
CA THR A 84 14.52 -17.74 -7.04
C THR A 84 14.79 -16.25 -6.95
N GLU A 85 15.57 -15.82 -5.97
CA GLU A 85 15.79 -14.40 -5.66
C GLU A 85 16.14 -13.55 -6.90
N GLN A 86 16.51 -14.19 -8.01
CA GLN A 86 16.49 -13.70 -9.39
C GLN A 86 15.23 -12.97 -9.90
N GLN A 87 14.04 -13.04 -9.26
CA GLN A 87 12.83 -12.34 -9.74
C GLN A 87 12.53 -10.97 -9.11
N LEU A 88 13.41 -10.46 -8.25
CA LEU A 88 13.30 -9.09 -7.69
C LEU A 88 14.04 -8.03 -8.51
N GLN A 89 14.59 -8.38 -9.67
CA GLN A 89 15.34 -7.42 -10.47
C GLN A 89 14.40 -6.58 -11.34
N LEU A 90 14.47 -5.27 -11.14
CA LEU A 90 13.90 -4.28 -12.05
C LEU A 90 14.45 -4.54 -13.47
N PRO A 91 13.63 -4.36 -14.54
CA PRO A 91 14.09 -4.56 -15.90
C PRO A 91 15.26 -3.63 -16.24
N GLN A 92 16.13 -4.03 -17.16
CA GLN A 92 17.23 -3.17 -17.56
C GLN A 92 16.71 -1.90 -18.26
N LEU A 93 17.36 -0.78 -17.96
CA LEU A 93 17.10 0.50 -18.60
C LEU A 93 17.76 0.56 -19.97
N GLU A 94 16.97 0.70 -21.03
CA GLU A 94 17.48 0.90 -22.39
C GLU A 94 18.26 2.21 -22.47
N GLY A 95 19.46 2.18 -23.06
CA GLY A 95 20.32 3.37 -23.18
C GLY A 95 21.00 3.80 -21.87
N ALA A 96 20.83 3.06 -20.78
CA ALA A 96 21.50 3.37 -19.54
C ALA A 96 23.02 3.18 -19.63
N VAL A 97 23.73 4.19 -19.14
CA VAL A 97 25.18 4.17 -18.98
C VAL A 97 25.49 4.20 -17.49
N HIS A 98 26.20 3.17 -17.01
CA HIS A 98 26.61 3.08 -15.61
C HIS A 98 27.39 4.32 -15.17
N GLY A 99 27.11 4.84 -13.98
CA GLY A 99 27.66 6.09 -13.47
C GLY A 99 26.99 7.36 -14.01
N LYS A 100 26.07 7.26 -14.97
CA LYS A 100 25.44 8.41 -15.64
C LYS A 100 23.92 8.42 -15.58
N VAL A 101 23.29 7.37 -15.05
CA VAL A 101 21.83 7.35 -14.88
C VAL A 101 21.43 8.43 -13.89
N VAL A 102 20.49 9.27 -14.28
CA VAL A 102 19.81 10.23 -13.42
C VAL A 102 18.31 9.93 -13.48
N THR A 103 17.71 9.65 -12.33
CA THR A 103 16.28 9.50 -12.11
C THR A 103 15.76 10.66 -11.26
N ARG A 104 14.44 10.81 -11.18
CA ARG A 104 13.82 11.80 -10.29
C ARG A 104 12.49 11.31 -9.76
N PHE A 105 12.24 11.61 -8.48
CA PHE A 105 10.94 11.53 -7.85
C PHE A 105 10.36 12.96 -7.76
N PRO A 106 9.34 13.31 -8.56
CA PRO A 106 8.82 14.66 -8.62
C PRO A 106 7.43 14.83 -7.98
N PRO A 107 7.28 14.79 -6.65
CA PRO A 107 5.98 14.92 -6.01
C PRO A 107 5.47 16.37 -6.00
N GLU A 108 4.16 16.56 -6.19
CA GLU A 108 3.50 17.83 -5.89
C GLU A 108 3.32 17.94 -4.36
N PRO A 109 3.77 19.03 -3.69
CA PRO A 109 3.63 19.21 -2.25
C PRO A 109 2.23 19.71 -1.89
N ASN A 110 1.19 18.94 -2.22
CA ASN A 110 -0.22 19.26 -1.99
C ASN A 110 -0.98 18.19 -1.19
N GLY A 111 -0.25 17.30 -0.51
CA GLY A 111 -0.78 16.31 0.43
C GLY A 111 0.29 15.38 0.97
N TYR A 112 -0.09 14.56 1.96
CA TYR A 112 0.82 13.62 2.60
C TYR A 112 1.21 12.48 1.64
N PRO A 113 2.46 12.00 1.67
CA PRO A 113 2.89 10.89 0.84
C PRO A 113 2.19 9.60 1.26
N HIS A 114 2.01 8.69 0.30
CA HIS A 114 1.24 7.45 0.45
C HIS A 114 1.90 6.30 -0.30
N ILE A 115 1.34 5.08 -0.23
CA ILE A 115 1.94 3.89 -0.84
C ILE A 115 2.31 4.07 -2.33
N GLY A 116 1.50 4.79 -3.11
CA GLY A 116 1.82 5.13 -4.49
C GLY A 116 3.10 5.98 -4.64
N HIS A 117 3.31 6.96 -3.74
CA HIS A 117 4.53 7.75 -3.67
C HIS A 117 5.73 6.91 -3.26
N ALA A 118 5.55 5.98 -2.29
CA ALA A 118 6.60 5.02 -1.93
C ALA A 118 7.03 4.18 -3.14
N LYS A 119 6.08 3.68 -3.94
CA LYS A 119 6.41 2.92 -5.15
C LYS A 119 7.29 3.73 -6.12
N ALA A 120 6.88 4.96 -6.43
CA ALA A 120 7.64 5.81 -7.34
C ALA A 120 9.05 6.09 -6.81
N ALA A 121 9.15 6.62 -5.59
CA ALA A 121 10.43 7.00 -4.98
C ALA A 121 11.40 5.82 -4.82
N ILE A 122 10.91 4.65 -4.40
CA ILE A 122 11.73 3.45 -4.25
C ILE A 122 12.22 2.97 -5.61
N ILE A 123 11.36 2.93 -6.64
CA ILE A 123 11.79 2.50 -7.98
C ILE A 123 12.81 3.48 -8.56
N ASP A 124 12.60 4.80 -8.42
CA ASP A 124 13.52 5.82 -8.89
C ASP A 124 14.90 5.68 -8.23
N GLU A 125 14.94 5.46 -6.92
CA GLU A 125 16.17 5.24 -6.15
C GLU A 125 16.87 3.94 -6.54
N GLU A 126 16.13 2.84 -6.65
CA GLU A 126 16.70 1.52 -6.94
C GLU A 126 17.35 1.51 -8.33
N TYR A 127 16.78 2.20 -9.32
CA TYR A 127 17.46 2.42 -10.59
C TYR A 127 18.71 3.29 -10.49
N ALA A 128 18.68 4.36 -9.69
CA ALA A 128 19.87 5.14 -9.43
C ALA A 128 20.97 4.25 -8.81
N HIS A 129 20.66 3.45 -7.80
CA HIS A 129 21.63 2.53 -7.18
C HIS A 129 22.15 1.45 -8.14
N LEU A 130 21.26 0.77 -8.88
CA LEU A 130 21.63 -0.30 -9.82
C LEU A 130 22.63 0.18 -10.89
N TYR A 131 22.55 1.45 -11.27
CA TYR A 131 23.39 2.03 -12.30
C TYR A 131 24.44 3.01 -11.77
N ALA A 132 24.72 3.02 -10.46
CA ALA A 132 25.62 3.98 -9.81
C ALA A 132 25.35 5.44 -10.21
N GLY A 133 24.07 5.74 -10.39
CA GLY A 133 23.51 7.00 -10.83
C GLY A 133 23.15 7.93 -9.69
N ARG A 134 22.25 8.88 -9.98
CA ARG A 134 21.77 9.89 -9.03
C ARG A 134 20.25 9.98 -9.03
N LEU A 135 19.69 10.23 -7.84
CA LEU A 135 18.27 10.50 -7.63
C LEU A 135 18.05 11.98 -7.33
N ILE A 136 17.10 12.60 -8.04
CA ILE A 136 16.63 13.96 -7.76
C ILE A 136 15.28 13.89 -7.04
N LEU A 137 15.14 14.57 -5.90
CA LEU A 137 13.85 14.95 -5.35
C LEU A 137 13.50 16.34 -5.86
N ARG A 138 12.50 16.44 -6.74
CA ARG A 138 12.03 17.73 -7.26
C ARG A 138 10.60 17.99 -6.79
N PHE A 139 10.39 18.99 -5.95
CA PHE A 139 9.04 19.39 -5.62
C PHE A 139 8.43 20.10 -6.82
N ASP A 140 7.41 19.48 -7.45
CA ASP A 140 6.67 20.09 -8.56
C ASP A 140 5.63 21.08 -7.99
N ASP A 141 6.13 22.24 -7.56
CA ASP A 141 5.41 23.27 -6.80
C ASP A 141 4.94 24.45 -7.67
N THR A 142 4.11 24.16 -8.68
CA THR A 142 3.62 25.18 -9.64
C THR A 142 2.15 25.57 -9.44
N ASN A 143 1.54 25.18 -8.33
CA ASN A 143 0.16 25.48 -7.96
C ASN A 143 0.08 26.11 -6.55
N PRO A 144 0.23 27.44 -6.44
CA PRO A 144 0.32 28.13 -5.15
C PRO A 144 -0.93 27.95 -4.27
N LEU A 145 -2.10 27.64 -4.87
CA LEU A 145 -3.36 27.47 -4.13
C LEU A 145 -3.48 26.12 -3.42
N LYS A 146 -2.67 25.12 -3.79
CA LYS A 146 -2.78 23.75 -3.25
C LYS A 146 -1.60 23.35 -2.38
N GLU A 147 -0.50 24.05 -2.52
CA GLU A 147 0.76 23.71 -1.88
C GLU A 147 0.85 24.34 -0.51
N LYS A 148 1.56 23.65 0.39
CA LYS A 148 1.77 24.11 1.75
C LYS A 148 3.07 23.57 2.30
N LEU A 149 3.76 24.36 3.14
CA LEU A 149 5.00 23.94 3.80
C LEU A 149 4.86 22.59 4.51
N GLU A 150 3.72 22.34 5.18
CA GLU A 150 3.44 21.05 5.85
C GLU A 150 3.61 19.83 4.93
N TYR A 151 3.34 19.96 3.63
CA TYR A 151 3.45 18.84 2.68
C TYR A 151 4.88 18.64 2.19
N TYR A 152 5.70 19.69 2.12
CA TYR A 152 7.14 19.53 1.86
C TYR A 152 7.78 18.72 2.98
N ASP A 153 7.50 19.10 4.23
CA ASP A 153 8.03 18.43 5.41
C ASP A 153 7.54 16.98 5.47
N ALA A 154 6.24 16.74 5.28
CA ALA A 154 5.67 15.39 5.31
C ALA A 154 6.24 14.47 4.21
N ILE A 155 6.52 15.00 3.01
CA ILE A 155 7.17 14.24 1.93
C ILE A 155 8.61 13.92 2.32
N ALA A 156 9.38 14.91 2.79
CA ALA A 156 10.77 14.70 3.20
C ALA A 156 10.89 13.68 4.33
N GLU A 157 10.09 13.81 5.40
CA GLU A 157 10.03 12.86 6.51
C GLU A 157 9.61 11.45 6.05
N GLY A 158 8.66 11.38 5.11
CA GLY A 158 8.20 10.11 4.53
C GLY A 158 9.30 9.39 3.75
N LEU A 159 10.09 10.11 2.96
CA LEU A 159 11.22 9.58 2.22
C LEU A 159 12.35 9.15 3.17
N GLU A 160 12.69 9.99 4.15
CA GLU A 160 13.68 9.67 5.17
C GLU A 160 13.30 8.39 5.92
N TRP A 161 12.03 8.26 6.32
CA TRP A 161 11.52 7.06 6.98
C TRP A 161 11.62 5.81 6.09
N LEU A 162 11.36 5.93 4.77
CA LEU A 162 11.57 4.85 3.80
C LEU A 162 13.05 4.52 3.53
N GLY A 163 13.96 5.33 4.07
CA GLY A 163 15.38 5.26 3.78
C GLY A 163 15.74 5.70 2.36
N VAL A 164 14.87 6.45 1.69
CA VAL A 164 15.12 7.01 0.36
C VAL A 164 15.97 8.27 0.50
N LYS A 165 17.15 8.29 -0.12
CA LYS A 165 18.11 9.40 0.00
C LYS A 165 18.38 10.06 -1.35
N PRO A 166 17.72 11.20 -1.66
CA PRO A 166 18.00 11.93 -2.89
C PRO A 166 19.40 12.58 -2.85
N ASP A 167 20.09 12.59 -3.99
CA ASP A 167 21.38 13.26 -4.18
C ASP A 167 21.23 14.78 -4.41
N ILE A 168 20.06 15.19 -4.92
CA ILE A 168 19.72 16.57 -5.23
C ILE A 168 18.29 16.82 -4.75
N VAL A 169 18.07 17.93 -4.07
CA VAL A 169 16.74 18.43 -3.72
C VAL A 169 16.56 19.79 -4.35
N LYS A 170 15.49 19.98 -5.12
CA LYS A 170 15.14 21.26 -5.76
C LYS A 170 13.62 21.44 -5.82
N ASN A 171 13.19 22.65 -6.14
CA ASN A 171 11.79 22.96 -6.42
C ASN A 171 11.68 23.42 -7.88
N THR A 172 10.57 23.08 -8.55
CA THR A 172 10.31 23.57 -9.91
C THR A 172 10.10 25.10 -9.91
N SER A 173 9.62 25.66 -8.80
CA SER A 173 9.50 27.10 -8.60
C SER A 173 10.85 27.82 -8.52
N ASP A 174 11.96 27.13 -8.22
CA ASP A 174 13.31 27.72 -8.24
C ASP A 174 13.72 28.13 -9.67
N ASP A 175 13.16 27.48 -10.69
CA ASP A 175 13.45 27.69 -12.11
C ASP A 175 12.33 28.48 -12.83
N ILE A 176 11.48 29.21 -12.10
CA ILE A 176 10.31 29.88 -12.68
C ILE A 176 10.67 30.88 -13.80
N ASP A 177 11.74 31.66 -13.62
CA ASP A 177 12.21 32.62 -14.62
C ASP A 177 12.73 31.90 -15.88
N LEU A 178 13.40 30.76 -15.69
CA LEU A 178 13.87 29.91 -16.78
C LEU A 178 12.68 29.34 -17.57
N LEU A 179 11.67 28.84 -16.88
CA LEU A 179 10.44 28.33 -17.47
C LEU A 179 9.68 29.43 -18.22
N HIS A 180 9.59 30.65 -17.67
CA HIS A 180 8.99 31.80 -18.36
C HIS A 180 9.74 32.13 -19.66
N ASN A 181 11.06 32.11 -19.64
CA ASN A 181 11.89 32.35 -20.83
C ASN A 181 11.68 31.28 -21.90
N TYR A 182 11.58 30.00 -21.53
CA TYR A 182 11.20 28.94 -22.47
C TYR A 182 9.77 29.12 -22.99
N GLY A 183 8.86 29.63 -22.16
CA GLY A 183 7.48 29.93 -22.57
C GLY A 183 7.44 31.00 -23.66
N ARG A 184 8.16 32.11 -23.47
CA ARG A 184 8.33 33.17 -24.49
C ARG A 184 8.98 32.63 -25.76
N LYS A 185 10.11 31.92 -25.62
CA LYS A 185 10.82 31.30 -26.74
C LYS A 185 9.92 30.34 -27.54
N LEU A 186 9.07 29.57 -26.88
CA LEU A 186 8.15 28.67 -27.57
C LEU A 186 7.12 29.44 -28.41
N ILE A 187 6.66 30.61 -27.94
CA ILE A 187 5.76 31.50 -28.69
C ILE A 187 6.49 32.16 -29.86
N GLU A 188 7.72 32.62 -29.66
CA GLU A 188 8.57 33.18 -30.73
C GLU A 188 8.82 32.17 -31.87
N LEU A 189 8.89 30.88 -31.54
CA LEU A 189 9.02 29.78 -32.50
C LEU A 189 7.69 29.32 -33.10
N ASP A 190 6.60 30.07 -32.91
CA ASP A 190 5.22 29.72 -33.31
C ASP A 190 4.75 28.36 -32.75
N GLY A 191 5.35 27.91 -31.64
CA GLY A 191 5.05 26.66 -30.98
C GLY A 191 3.96 26.76 -29.92
N ALA A 192 3.56 27.97 -29.55
CA ALA A 192 2.50 28.27 -28.58
C ALA A 192 1.89 29.65 -28.88
N TYR A 193 0.73 29.95 -28.29
CA TYR A 193 0.06 31.24 -28.42
C TYR A 193 -0.71 31.60 -27.15
N VAL A 194 -0.98 32.89 -26.94
CA VAL A 194 -1.82 33.37 -25.83
C VAL A 194 -3.29 33.38 -26.25
N CYS A 195 -4.11 32.63 -25.52
CA CYS A 195 -5.54 32.47 -25.74
C CYS A 195 -6.34 33.20 -24.66
N THR A 196 -7.28 34.04 -25.10
CA THR A 196 -8.20 34.80 -24.24
C THR A 196 -9.64 34.29 -24.34
N CYS A 197 -9.83 33.10 -24.94
CA CYS A 197 -11.15 32.48 -25.01
C CYS A 197 -11.58 31.98 -23.63
N SER A 198 -12.88 32.00 -23.35
CA SER A 198 -13.42 31.41 -22.12
C SER A 198 -13.11 29.90 -22.04
N GLN A 199 -13.08 29.36 -20.81
CA GLN A 199 -12.86 27.93 -20.58
C GLN A 199 -13.87 27.05 -21.32
N ASN A 200 -15.15 27.45 -21.36
CA ASN A 200 -16.21 26.72 -22.08
C ASN A 200 -15.96 26.73 -23.58
N THR A 201 -15.59 27.89 -24.15
CA THR A 201 -15.23 27.99 -25.57
C THR A 201 -14.05 27.10 -25.92
N ILE A 202 -13.00 27.09 -25.08
CA ILE A 202 -11.84 26.22 -25.25
C ILE A 202 -12.26 24.74 -25.22
N HIS A 203 -13.08 24.35 -24.26
CA HIS A 203 -13.57 22.98 -24.12
C HIS A 203 -14.34 22.54 -25.39
N ASP A 204 -15.31 23.34 -25.83
CA ASP A 204 -16.14 23.03 -27.00
C ASP A 204 -15.32 22.93 -28.29
N LEU A 205 -14.41 23.88 -28.51
CA LEU A 205 -13.55 23.89 -29.69
C LEU A 205 -12.58 22.70 -29.70
N ARG A 206 -11.99 22.34 -28.55
CA ARG A 206 -11.14 21.14 -28.43
C ARG A 206 -11.93 19.85 -28.67
N GLY A 207 -13.17 19.77 -28.17
CA GLY A 207 -14.08 18.65 -28.42
C GLY A 207 -14.39 18.49 -29.91
N LYS A 208 -14.59 19.61 -30.62
CA LYS A 208 -14.84 19.65 -32.07
C LYS A 208 -13.59 19.55 -32.94
N GLY A 209 -12.39 19.63 -32.35
CA GLY A 209 -11.12 19.66 -33.10
C GLY A 209 -10.93 20.93 -33.94
N LEU A 210 -11.49 22.06 -33.51
CA LEU A 210 -11.44 23.34 -34.22
C LEU A 210 -10.51 24.34 -33.53
N PRO A 211 -9.62 25.04 -34.26
CA PRO A 211 -8.79 26.08 -33.66
C PRO A 211 -9.64 27.29 -33.22
N CYS A 212 -9.19 28.02 -32.20
CA CYS A 212 -9.77 29.31 -31.87
C CYS A 212 -9.08 30.44 -32.65
N GLU A 213 -9.76 31.59 -32.81
CA GLU A 213 -9.23 32.79 -33.49
C GLU A 213 -7.88 33.27 -32.93
N CYS A 214 -7.63 33.07 -31.63
CA CYS A 214 -6.36 33.46 -30.99
C CYS A 214 -5.12 32.73 -31.55
N ARG A 215 -5.30 31.65 -32.32
CA ARG A 215 -4.21 30.80 -32.84
C ARG A 215 -3.56 31.34 -34.12
N GLN A 216 -4.25 32.21 -34.86
CA GLN A 216 -3.94 32.45 -36.28
C GLN A 216 -2.81 33.45 -36.52
N ASP A 217 -2.61 34.42 -35.63
CA ASP A 217 -1.68 35.54 -35.86
C ASP A 217 -0.50 35.52 -34.86
N PRO A 218 0.72 35.17 -35.33
CA PRO A 218 1.92 35.18 -34.49
C PRO A 218 2.29 36.56 -33.94
N ALA A 219 2.00 37.66 -34.66
CA ALA A 219 2.32 39.00 -34.19
C ALA A 219 1.46 39.38 -32.99
N ILE A 220 0.17 39.02 -33.02
CA ILE A 220 -0.74 39.18 -31.88
C ILE A 220 -0.30 38.29 -30.70
N ALA A 221 0.20 37.08 -30.97
CA ALA A 221 0.69 36.19 -29.92
C ALA A 221 1.89 36.81 -29.17
N LEU A 222 2.81 37.46 -29.89
CA LEU A 222 3.95 38.20 -29.32
C LEU A 222 3.51 39.43 -28.51
N GLU A 223 2.51 40.18 -28.96
CA GLU A 223 1.98 41.30 -28.17
C GLU A 223 1.33 40.80 -26.86
N ARG A 224 0.54 39.72 -26.94
CA ARG A 224 -0.19 39.18 -25.78
C ARG A 224 0.72 38.52 -24.76
N VAL A 225 1.83 37.92 -25.18
CA VAL A 225 2.77 37.30 -24.22
C VAL A 225 3.43 38.37 -23.36
N GLU A 226 3.81 39.51 -23.93
CA GLU A 226 4.34 40.64 -23.17
C GLU A 226 3.31 41.18 -22.17
N LYS A 227 2.03 41.25 -22.57
CA LYS A 227 0.95 41.62 -21.65
C LYS A 227 0.77 40.61 -20.52
N MET A 228 0.81 39.31 -20.83
CA MET A 228 0.58 38.24 -19.85
C MET A 228 1.69 38.15 -18.80
N PHE A 229 2.95 38.24 -19.21
CA PHE A 229 4.07 38.27 -18.27
C PHE A 229 4.36 39.66 -17.69
N GLY A 230 3.72 40.71 -18.20
CA GLY A 230 3.76 42.09 -17.70
C GLY A 230 2.56 42.46 -16.82
N ASP A 231 1.84 41.48 -16.28
CA ASP A 231 0.72 41.66 -15.34
C ASP A 231 -0.51 42.41 -15.87
N LEU A 232 -0.71 42.46 -17.18
CA LEU A 232 -1.84 43.18 -17.82
C LEU A 232 -3.10 42.33 -18.06
N TYR A 233 -3.13 41.09 -17.56
CA TYR A 233 -4.31 40.22 -17.57
C TYR A 233 -4.65 39.78 -16.14
N ASP A 234 -5.95 39.68 -15.86
CA ASP A 234 -6.44 39.14 -14.59
C ASP A 234 -6.53 37.60 -14.63
N GLN A 235 -6.73 37.00 -13.46
CA GLN A 235 -6.90 35.56 -13.35
C GLN A 235 -8.02 35.05 -14.28
N ASN A 236 -7.71 33.99 -15.04
CA ASN A 236 -8.59 33.36 -16.04
C ASN A 236 -8.87 34.18 -17.32
N GLU A 237 -8.31 35.38 -17.49
CA GLU A 237 -8.49 36.14 -18.74
C GLU A 237 -7.59 35.65 -19.89
N ALA A 238 -6.44 35.08 -19.56
CA ALA A 238 -5.49 34.59 -20.54
C ALA A 238 -4.77 33.31 -20.08
N ILE A 239 -4.48 32.43 -21.03
CA ILE A 239 -3.62 31.27 -20.87
C ILE A 239 -2.67 31.13 -22.06
N VAL A 240 -1.48 30.58 -21.84
CA VAL A 240 -0.63 30.12 -22.96
C VAL A 240 -1.09 28.72 -23.34
N ARG A 241 -1.30 28.47 -24.63
CA ARG A 241 -1.64 27.15 -25.16
C ARG A 241 -0.57 26.69 -26.13
N PHE A 242 -0.24 25.40 -26.06
CA PHE A 242 0.60 24.77 -27.08
C PHE A 242 -0.09 24.88 -28.44
N LYS A 243 0.66 25.12 -29.52
CA LYS A 243 0.13 25.12 -30.88
C LYS A 243 0.29 23.72 -31.47
N GLY A 244 -0.58 22.80 -31.09
CA GLY A 244 -0.56 21.42 -31.55
C GLY A 244 -1.41 21.20 -32.81
N ASP A 245 -1.81 19.95 -33.01
CA ASP A 245 -2.73 19.55 -34.06
C ASP A 245 -4.14 19.38 -33.48
N MET A 246 -5.07 20.20 -33.95
CA MET A 246 -6.46 20.17 -33.51
C MET A 246 -7.23 18.95 -34.04
N ALA A 247 -6.75 18.33 -35.13
CA ALA A 247 -7.33 17.13 -35.71
C ALA A 247 -6.78 15.83 -35.10
N ASP A 248 -5.77 15.92 -34.22
CA ASP A 248 -5.12 14.75 -33.62
C ASP A 248 -6.12 13.89 -32.84
N GLN A 249 -6.01 12.56 -32.97
CA GLN A 249 -6.81 11.62 -32.19
C GLN A 249 -6.41 11.62 -30.72
N ASN A 250 -5.13 11.88 -30.43
CA ASN A 250 -4.66 12.13 -29.09
C ASN A 250 -5.06 13.54 -28.65
N THR A 251 -6.13 13.64 -27.87
CA THR A 251 -6.66 14.93 -27.37
C THR A 251 -5.68 15.74 -26.51
N ALA A 252 -4.60 15.12 -26.02
CA ALA A 252 -3.51 15.83 -25.34
C ALA A 252 -2.74 16.76 -26.30
N MET A 253 -2.75 16.49 -27.60
CA MET A 253 -2.12 17.32 -28.63
C MET A 253 -3.01 18.47 -29.13
N ARG A 254 -4.30 18.49 -28.76
CA ARG A 254 -5.25 19.54 -29.17
C ARG A 254 -5.11 20.78 -28.31
N ASP A 255 -4.09 21.57 -28.61
CA ASP A 255 -3.76 22.85 -28.00
C ASP A 255 -3.96 22.89 -26.46
N PRO A 256 -3.28 22.02 -25.69
CA PRO A 256 -3.33 22.01 -24.22
C PRO A 256 -2.78 23.32 -23.63
N ALA A 257 -3.20 23.64 -22.40
CA ALA A 257 -2.69 24.80 -21.66
C ALA A 257 -1.28 24.54 -21.11
N LEU A 258 -0.38 25.49 -21.28
CA LEU A 258 1.02 25.47 -20.83
C LEU A 258 1.28 26.43 -19.67
N PHE A 259 0.60 27.57 -19.63
CA PHE A 259 0.65 28.53 -18.52
C PHE A 259 -0.74 29.01 -18.14
N ARG A 260 -0.91 29.39 -16.87
CA ARG A 260 -2.13 29.99 -16.33
C ARG A 260 -1.76 31.14 -15.40
N ILE A 261 -2.65 32.11 -15.31
CA ILE A 261 -2.59 33.14 -14.27
C ILE A 261 -3.27 32.58 -13.03
N ILE A 262 -2.58 32.59 -11.89
CA ILE A 262 -3.10 32.17 -10.59
C ILE A 262 -2.74 33.25 -9.56
N GLU A 263 -3.75 33.83 -8.95
CA GLU A 263 -3.64 34.76 -7.84
C GLU A 263 -3.69 33.98 -6.53
N GLY A 264 -2.54 33.92 -5.86
CA GLY A 264 -2.39 33.22 -4.60
C GLY A 264 -0.95 33.29 -4.12
N GLU A 265 -0.79 33.21 -2.80
CA GLU A 265 0.53 33.25 -2.17
C GLU A 265 1.21 31.89 -2.29
N HIS A 266 2.36 31.82 -2.97
CA HIS A 266 3.15 30.60 -3.02
C HIS A 266 3.88 30.38 -1.69
N PRO A 267 3.88 29.18 -1.09
CA PRO A 267 4.47 28.94 0.23
C PRO A 267 5.95 29.34 0.38
N LYS A 268 6.72 29.34 -0.72
CA LYS A 268 8.14 29.70 -0.73
C LYS A 268 8.44 31.04 -1.39
N LEU A 269 7.62 31.44 -2.37
CA LEU A 269 7.90 32.61 -3.22
C LEU A 269 7.00 33.81 -2.89
N GLY A 270 5.99 33.64 -2.03
CA GLY A 270 4.99 34.66 -1.75
C GLY A 270 4.20 35.03 -3.01
N ASN A 271 3.89 36.32 -3.17
CA ASN A 271 3.13 36.86 -4.31
C ASN A 271 4.00 37.33 -5.48
N LYS A 272 5.26 36.87 -5.58
CA LYS A 272 6.22 37.33 -6.61
C LYS A 272 5.90 36.83 -8.02
N VAL A 273 5.11 35.76 -8.14
CA VAL A 273 4.81 35.08 -9.41
C VAL A 273 3.30 34.91 -9.54
N ARG A 274 2.74 35.37 -10.66
CA ARG A 274 1.33 35.20 -11.01
C ARG A 274 1.11 34.25 -12.19
N VAL A 275 2.08 34.12 -13.08
CA VAL A 275 2.01 33.25 -14.26
C VAL A 275 2.72 31.93 -13.97
N TRP A 276 1.94 30.85 -13.88
CA TRP A 276 2.43 29.54 -13.45
C TRP A 276 2.38 28.51 -14.59
N PRO A 277 3.46 27.76 -14.83
CA PRO A 277 3.48 26.70 -15.82
C PRO A 277 2.64 25.49 -15.35
N THR A 278 2.02 24.81 -16.30
CA THR A 278 1.40 23.51 -16.06
C THR A 278 2.46 22.42 -15.98
N TYR A 279 2.11 21.29 -15.36
CA TYR A 279 2.95 20.09 -15.35
C TYR A 279 3.43 19.70 -16.76
N ASP A 280 2.53 19.75 -17.76
CA ASP A 280 2.85 19.40 -19.14
C ASP A 280 3.96 20.27 -19.75
N PHE A 281 4.11 21.51 -19.27
CA PHE A 281 5.15 22.43 -19.72
C PHE A 281 6.44 22.31 -18.90
N ALA A 282 6.32 22.32 -17.56
CA ALA A 282 7.47 22.32 -16.67
C ALA A 282 8.24 21.00 -16.71
N ALA A 283 7.54 19.87 -16.51
CA ALA A 283 8.17 18.56 -16.37
C ALA A 283 9.17 18.18 -17.49
N PRO A 284 8.85 18.34 -18.80
CA PRO A 284 9.83 18.05 -19.85
C PRO A 284 11.08 18.94 -19.78
N ILE A 285 10.89 20.24 -19.60
CA ILE A 285 12.00 21.20 -19.57
C ILE A 285 12.91 20.89 -18.38
N GLU A 286 12.32 20.72 -17.20
CA GLU A 286 13.00 20.35 -15.96
C GLU A 286 13.79 19.05 -16.13
N ASP A 287 13.17 17.97 -16.61
CA ASP A 287 13.85 16.70 -16.85
C ASP A 287 15.02 16.86 -17.85
N SER A 288 14.88 17.75 -18.84
CA SER A 288 15.95 18.02 -19.80
C SER A 288 17.15 18.71 -19.16
N ILE A 289 16.91 19.82 -18.46
CA ILE A 289 17.95 20.68 -17.87
C ILE A 289 18.62 20.04 -16.65
N ASP A 290 17.86 19.28 -15.85
CA ASP A 290 18.35 18.56 -14.67
C ASP A 290 19.24 17.36 -15.03
N GLY A 291 19.35 17.05 -16.32
CA GLY A 291 20.13 15.90 -16.78
C GLY A 291 19.43 14.56 -16.53
N VAL A 292 18.13 14.54 -16.19
CA VAL A 292 17.36 13.30 -16.03
C VAL A 292 17.51 12.45 -17.28
N THR A 293 18.02 11.24 -17.13
CA THR A 293 18.22 10.30 -18.25
C THR A 293 17.00 9.43 -18.47
N HIS A 294 16.37 8.99 -17.38
CA HIS A 294 15.20 8.13 -17.37
C HIS A 294 14.18 8.78 -16.44
N ALA A 295 13.08 9.23 -17.03
CA ALA A 295 11.98 9.88 -16.33
C ALA A 295 10.87 8.84 -16.14
N LEU A 296 10.81 8.28 -14.93
CA LEU A 296 9.83 7.25 -14.59
C LEU A 296 8.51 7.89 -14.12
N ARG A 297 7.38 7.34 -14.55
CA ARG A 297 6.06 7.91 -14.23
C ARG A 297 4.96 6.86 -14.27
N THR A 298 3.79 7.19 -13.72
CA THR A 298 2.64 6.29 -13.82
C THR A 298 2.08 6.27 -15.24
N LYS A 299 1.47 5.14 -15.61
CA LYS A 299 0.82 4.93 -16.92
C LYS A 299 -0.24 5.99 -17.26
N GLU A 300 -0.82 6.67 -16.28
CA GLU A 300 -1.82 7.73 -16.45
C GLU A 300 -1.33 8.89 -17.34
N TYR A 301 -0.01 9.03 -17.51
CA TYR A 301 0.62 10.04 -18.36
C TYR A 301 0.94 9.56 -19.78
N GLU A 302 0.63 8.31 -20.15
CA GLU A 302 0.97 7.72 -21.45
C GLU A 302 0.56 8.62 -22.62
N LEU A 303 -0.70 9.04 -22.70
CA LEU A 303 -1.15 9.93 -23.79
C LEU A 303 -0.43 11.29 -23.82
N ARG A 304 0.21 11.71 -22.73
CA ARG A 304 0.92 13.00 -22.63
C ARG A 304 2.37 12.96 -23.11
N ASN A 305 2.99 11.79 -23.34
CA ASN A 305 4.39 11.80 -23.79
C ASN A 305 4.57 12.30 -25.24
N ALA A 306 3.54 12.23 -26.10
CA ALA A 306 3.56 12.93 -27.38
C ALA A 306 3.79 14.45 -27.20
N LEU A 307 3.04 15.07 -26.29
CA LEU A 307 3.16 16.49 -25.96
C LEU A 307 4.53 16.79 -25.32
N TYR A 308 4.95 15.95 -24.38
CA TYR A 308 6.25 16.05 -23.70
C TYR A 308 7.41 16.15 -24.70
N PHE A 309 7.48 15.22 -25.66
CA PHE A 309 8.55 15.22 -26.67
C PHE A 309 8.40 16.34 -27.70
N ALA A 310 7.16 16.73 -28.05
CA ALA A 310 6.93 17.83 -28.97
C ALA A 310 7.41 19.18 -28.40
N ILE A 311 7.24 19.42 -27.09
CA ILE A 311 7.77 20.60 -26.40
C ILE A 311 9.30 20.60 -26.46
N LEU A 312 9.94 19.48 -26.10
CA LEU A 312 11.39 19.35 -26.13
C LEU A 312 11.97 19.57 -27.53
N GLU A 313 11.32 19.01 -28.55
CA GLU A 313 11.76 19.14 -29.93
C GLU A 313 11.72 20.58 -30.43
N ARG A 314 10.62 21.30 -30.20
CA ARG A 314 10.47 22.71 -30.59
C ARG A 314 11.49 23.60 -29.88
N LEU A 315 11.73 23.34 -28.60
CA LEU A 315 12.70 24.08 -27.81
C LEU A 315 14.17 23.65 -28.08
N LYS A 316 14.37 22.60 -28.88
CA LYS A 316 15.68 21.98 -29.17
C LYS A 316 16.41 21.51 -27.90
N LEU A 317 15.65 20.91 -26.99
CA LEU A 317 16.12 20.39 -25.71
C LEU A 317 16.39 18.88 -25.78
N ARG A 318 17.26 18.39 -24.89
CA ARG A 318 17.60 16.96 -24.78
C ARG A 318 16.37 16.16 -24.38
N LYS A 319 16.17 15.01 -25.01
CA LYS A 319 15.06 14.08 -24.73
C LYS A 319 15.52 12.99 -23.74
N PRO A 320 14.90 12.86 -22.55
CA PRO A 320 15.10 11.71 -21.68
C PRO A 320 14.33 10.49 -22.20
N HIS A 321 14.67 9.30 -21.70
CA HIS A 321 13.86 8.11 -21.87
C HIS A 321 12.68 8.17 -20.89
N LEU A 322 11.45 7.99 -21.40
CA LEU A 322 10.26 7.90 -20.55
C LEU A 322 9.94 6.44 -20.26
N ILE A 323 9.68 6.13 -19.00
CA ILE A 323 9.39 4.78 -18.57
C ILE A 323 8.15 4.79 -17.69
N GLU A 324 7.22 3.90 -17.99
CA GLU A 324 5.90 3.87 -17.37
C GLU A 324 5.72 2.65 -16.51
N PHE A 325 5.06 2.84 -15.37
CA PHE A 325 4.69 1.76 -14.46
C PHE A 325 3.26 1.95 -13.94
N SER A 326 2.65 0.86 -13.48
CA SER A 326 1.30 0.90 -12.92
C SER A 326 1.26 1.64 -11.58
N ARG A 327 0.19 2.38 -11.34
CA ARG A 327 -0.08 3.00 -10.04
C ARG A 327 -0.29 1.93 -8.97
N LEU A 328 0.12 2.22 -7.73
CA LEU A 328 -0.11 1.33 -6.58
C LEU A 328 -1.20 1.87 -5.66
N GLU A 329 -2.22 1.05 -5.47
CA GLU A 329 -3.36 1.25 -4.57
C GLU A 329 -3.80 -0.14 -4.08
N PHE A 330 -4.24 -0.25 -2.83
CA PHE A 330 -4.77 -1.51 -2.31
C PHE A 330 -6.28 -1.62 -2.55
N GLU A 331 -6.79 -2.84 -2.59
CA GLU A 331 -8.23 -3.07 -2.56
C GLU A 331 -8.85 -2.50 -1.28
N GLY A 332 -9.96 -1.76 -1.39
CA GLY A 332 -10.64 -1.14 -0.23
C GLY A 332 -9.91 0.01 0.47
N ILE A 333 -8.67 0.36 0.08
CA ILE A 333 -7.86 1.42 0.71
C ILE A 333 -7.33 2.38 -0.38
N PRO A 334 -8.16 3.34 -0.83
CA PRO A 334 -7.83 4.19 -1.95
C PRO A 334 -6.79 5.24 -1.59
N VAL A 335 -5.89 5.56 -2.53
CA VAL A 335 -4.92 6.67 -2.41
C VAL A 335 -5.49 8.02 -2.89
N SER A 336 -6.68 8.00 -3.49
CA SER A 336 -7.30 9.19 -4.09
C SER A 336 -7.72 10.21 -3.02
N LYS A 337 -7.18 11.44 -3.14
CA LYS A 337 -7.58 12.58 -2.29
C LYS A 337 -9.07 12.89 -2.37
N ARG A 338 -9.73 12.60 -3.50
CA ARG A 338 -11.18 12.81 -3.65
C ARG A 338 -11.99 11.87 -2.75
N LYS A 339 -11.47 10.69 -2.41
CA LYS A 339 -12.09 9.75 -1.46
C LYS A 339 -11.69 10.06 -0.02
N ILE A 340 -10.41 10.36 0.24
CA ILE A 340 -9.90 10.56 1.61
C ILE A 340 -10.28 11.93 2.18
N ARG A 341 -10.13 13.02 1.41
CA ARG A 341 -10.26 14.39 1.94
C ARG A 341 -11.64 14.69 2.53
N PRO A 342 -12.77 14.27 1.93
CA PRO A 342 -14.08 14.42 2.55
C PRO A 342 -14.19 13.75 3.92
N LEU A 343 -13.52 12.61 4.14
CA LEU A 343 -13.52 11.90 5.43
C LEU A 343 -12.72 12.64 6.50
N ILE A 344 -11.72 13.42 6.10
CA ILE A 344 -10.95 14.26 7.01
C ILE A 344 -11.72 15.54 7.32
N ASP A 345 -12.22 16.21 6.27
CA ASP A 345 -12.94 17.48 6.39
C ASP A 345 -14.22 17.35 7.23
N ASN A 346 -14.90 16.20 7.17
CA ASN A 346 -16.09 15.91 7.97
C ASN A 346 -15.79 15.30 9.36
N GLY A 347 -14.51 15.13 9.72
CA GLY A 347 -14.07 14.62 11.03
C GLY A 347 -14.18 13.10 11.23
N THR A 348 -14.55 12.31 10.21
CA THR A 348 -14.59 10.84 10.28
C THR A 348 -13.20 10.22 10.49
N ILE A 349 -12.19 10.84 9.87
CA ILE A 349 -10.77 10.55 10.05
C ILE A 349 -10.13 11.80 10.63
N LYS A 350 -9.47 11.65 11.78
CA LYS A 350 -8.99 12.81 12.56
C LYS A 350 -7.73 13.46 11.99
N SER A 351 -6.91 12.69 11.30
CA SER A 351 -5.57 13.10 10.90
C SER A 351 -5.04 12.24 9.76
N TRP A 352 -4.02 12.76 9.06
CA TRP A 352 -3.38 12.06 7.94
C TRP A 352 -2.47 10.89 8.37
N ASP A 353 -2.16 10.78 9.65
CA ASP A 353 -1.45 9.64 10.24
C ASP A 353 -2.40 8.56 10.79
N ASP A 354 -3.72 8.68 10.57
CA ASP A 354 -4.70 7.68 11.01
C ASP A 354 -4.36 6.29 10.43
N PRO A 355 -4.21 5.23 11.25
CA PRO A 355 -3.74 3.90 10.82
C PRO A 355 -4.57 3.20 9.73
N ARG A 356 -5.76 3.71 9.41
CA ARG A 356 -6.60 3.24 8.30
C ARG A 356 -6.15 3.76 6.94
N LEU A 357 -5.44 4.88 6.91
CA LEU A 357 -5.04 5.55 5.67
C LEU A 357 -3.83 4.86 5.02
N PRO A 358 -3.67 4.96 3.68
CA PRO A 358 -2.49 4.45 2.98
C PRO A 358 -1.31 5.44 2.98
N THR A 359 -1.27 6.40 3.91
CA THR A 359 -0.17 7.38 4.01
C THR A 359 1.07 6.74 4.64
N LEU A 360 2.25 7.28 4.36
CA LEU A 360 3.49 6.78 5.00
C LEU A 360 3.47 7.00 6.52
N ALA A 361 2.93 8.14 6.96
CA ALA A 361 2.72 8.43 8.38
C ALA A 361 1.79 7.39 9.04
N ALA A 362 0.68 7.02 8.37
CA ALA A 362 -0.23 5.99 8.87
C ALA A 362 0.42 4.60 8.92
N PHE A 363 1.22 4.21 7.91
CA PHE A 363 1.95 2.94 7.96
C PHE A 363 2.95 2.89 9.11
N ARG A 364 3.72 3.98 9.31
CA ARG A 364 4.62 4.12 10.45
C ARG A 364 3.85 3.98 11.77
N LYS A 365 2.75 4.72 11.93
CA LYS A 365 1.90 4.67 13.13
C LYS A 365 1.22 3.32 13.33
N ARG A 366 0.91 2.59 12.26
CA ARG A 366 0.35 1.23 12.34
C ARG A 366 1.39 0.17 12.71
N GLY A 367 2.69 0.48 12.62
CA GLY A 367 3.79 -0.41 13.03
C GLY A 367 4.55 -1.07 11.89
N PHE A 368 4.30 -0.67 10.65
CA PHE A 368 5.07 -1.16 9.50
C PHE A 368 6.52 -0.69 9.58
N VAL A 369 7.44 -1.53 9.10
CA VAL A 369 8.84 -1.16 8.90
C VAL A 369 9.08 -0.76 7.44
N PRO A 370 9.95 0.23 7.17
CA PRO A 370 10.21 0.69 5.80
C PRO A 370 10.74 -0.40 4.88
N GLU A 371 11.54 -1.33 5.42
CA GLU A 371 12.04 -2.50 4.71
C GLU A 371 10.90 -3.38 4.16
N ALA A 372 9.77 -3.50 4.87
CA ALA A 372 8.62 -4.26 4.41
C ALA A 372 7.98 -3.62 3.18
N ILE A 373 7.83 -2.29 3.21
CA ILE A 373 7.28 -1.51 2.09
C ILE A 373 8.20 -1.63 0.87
N ARG A 374 9.52 -1.52 1.06
CA ARG A 374 10.51 -1.67 -0.02
C ARG A 374 10.47 -3.05 -0.65
N LYS A 375 10.52 -4.11 0.16
CA LYS A 375 10.42 -5.50 -0.33
C LYS A 375 9.09 -5.75 -1.04
N PHE A 376 7.99 -5.23 -0.52
CA PHE A 376 6.68 -5.33 -1.16
C PHE A 376 6.65 -4.62 -2.51
N VAL A 377 7.06 -3.36 -2.59
CA VAL A 377 7.10 -2.57 -3.83
C VAL A 377 7.93 -3.27 -4.90
N LEU A 378 9.13 -3.74 -4.56
CA LEU A 378 10.01 -4.44 -5.49
C LEU A 378 9.43 -5.80 -5.93
N SER A 379 8.65 -6.46 -5.08
CA SER A 379 8.00 -7.73 -5.41
C SER A 379 6.86 -7.62 -6.43
N LEU A 380 6.26 -6.44 -6.58
CA LEU A 380 5.20 -6.17 -7.56
C LEU A 380 5.78 -6.13 -8.99
N GLY A 381 7.08 -5.91 -9.13
CA GLY A 381 7.77 -5.78 -10.40
C GLY A 381 7.38 -4.51 -11.17
N PHE A 382 7.94 -4.39 -12.36
CA PHE A 382 7.73 -3.26 -13.26
C PHE A 382 6.73 -3.66 -14.36
N THR A 383 5.45 -3.40 -14.11
CA THR A 383 4.34 -3.75 -15.02
C THR A 383 3.48 -2.54 -15.34
N LEU A 384 2.89 -2.53 -16.54
CA LEU A 384 1.88 -1.56 -16.98
C LEU A 384 0.45 -1.98 -16.59
N ALA A 385 0.27 -3.22 -16.13
CA ALA A 385 -1.04 -3.72 -15.69
C ALA A 385 -1.41 -3.08 -14.35
N GLU A 386 -2.59 -2.45 -14.31
CA GLU A 386 -3.16 -1.95 -13.06
C GLU A 386 -3.78 -3.11 -12.30
N THR A 387 -3.18 -3.45 -11.16
CA THR A 387 -3.73 -4.41 -10.22
C THR A 387 -3.79 -3.78 -8.85
N LYS A 388 -4.83 -4.11 -8.09
CA LYS A 388 -4.95 -3.72 -6.68
C LYS A 388 -4.56 -4.94 -5.84
N PRO A 389 -3.33 -5.01 -5.32
CA PRO A 389 -2.96 -6.11 -4.44
C PRO A 389 -3.82 -6.08 -3.16
N PRO A 390 -4.13 -7.26 -2.58
CA PRO A 390 -4.73 -7.34 -1.25
C PRO A 390 -3.76 -6.76 -0.21
N PHE A 391 -4.30 -6.15 0.83
CA PHE A 391 -3.49 -5.48 1.85
C PHE A 391 -2.60 -6.47 2.62
N GLU A 392 -3.08 -7.69 2.80
CA GLU A 392 -2.41 -8.82 3.43
C GLU A 392 -1.08 -9.17 2.77
N ALA A 393 -0.90 -8.83 1.48
CA ALA A 393 0.36 -9.03 0.79
C ALA A 393 1.48 -8.18 1.42
N LEU A 394 1.20 -6.90 1.76
CA LEU A 394 2.16 -6.04 2.47
C LEU A 394 2.36 -6.52 3.90
N GLU A 395 1.28 -6.95 4.58
CA GLU A 395 1.34 -7.50 5.93
C GLU A 395 2.26 -8.72 6.02
N ALA A 396 2.25 -9.59 5.00
CA ALA A 396 3.12 -10.75 4.94
C ALA A 396 4.62 -10.39 4.89
N PHE A 397 5.00 -9.33 4.17
CA PHE A 397 6.38 -8.83 4.17
C PHE A 397 6.77 -8.27 5.53
N ASN A 398 5.88 -7.50 6.15
CA ASN A 398 6.13 -6.92 7.47
C ASN A 398 6.29 -7.99 8.55
N ARG A 399 5.39 -8.99 8.56
CA ARG A 399 5.41 -10.10 9.50
C ARG A 399 6.72 -10.85 9.47
N LYS A 400 7.27 -11.15 8.28
CA LYS A 400 8.56 -11.82 8.14
C LYS A 400 9.73 -11.07 8.80
N ILE A 401 9.65 -9.73 8.86
CA ILE A 401 10.70 -8.90 9.45
C ILE A 401 10.50 -8.74 10.96
N ILE A 402 9.26 -8.52 11.40
CA ILE A 402 9.00 -8.20 12.81
C ILE A 402 8.79 -9.43 13.69
N ASP A 403 8.37 -10.58 13.13
CA ASP A 403 8.18 -11.83 13.86
C ASP A 403 9.35 -12.22 14.76
N PRO A 404 10.60 -12.31 14.26
CA PRO A 404 11.73 -12.75 15.06
C PRO A 404 12.13 -11.78 16.18
N ILE A 405 11.74 -10.51 16.09
CA ILE A 405 12.14 -9.46 17.04
C ILE A 405 11.01 -9.03 17.99
N SER A 406 9.80 -9.57 17.83
CA SER A 406 8.63 -9.14 18.61
C SER A 406 8.41 -10.05 19.83
N PRO A 407 8.45 -9.53 21.07
CA PRO A 407 8.02 -10.30 22.23
C PRO A 407 6.57 -10.81 22.12
N ARG A 408 6.34 -12.01 22.62
CA ARG A 408 5.06 -12.72 22.68
C ARG A 408 4.37 -12.41 23.99
N LEU A 409 3.38 -11.53 23.94
CA LEU A 409 2.62 -11.12 25.10
C LEU A 409 1.18 -11.62 25.06
N PHE A 410 0.51 -11.61 26.20
CA PHE A 410 -0.91 -11.98 26.29
C PHE A 410 -1.80 -10.74 26.31
N PHE A 411 -2.83 -10.79 25.46
CA PHE A 411 -3.97 -9.88 25.46
C PHE A 411 -5.24 -10.71 25.31
N VAL A 412 -6.24 -10.45 26.14
CA VAL A 412 -7.53 -11.12 26.13
C VAL A 412 -8.62 -10.09 25.85
N LYS A 413 -9.16 -10.12 24.64
CA LYS A 413 -10.31 -9.31 24.22
C LYS A 413 -11.59 -9.83 24.90
N ASN A 414 -12.44 -8.92 25.36
CA ASN A 414 -13.72 -9.22 26.01
C ASN A 414 -13.54 -10.27 27.12
N PRO A 415 -12.77 -9.96 28.17
CA PRO A 415 -12.27 -10.94 29.14
C PRO A 415 -13.41 -11.75 29.79
N ALA A 416 -13.27 -13.07 29.79
CA ALA A 416 -14.12 -14.00 30.53
C ALA A 416 -13.35 -14.52 31.75
N GLU A 417 -13.97 -14.47 32.93
CA GLU A 417 -13.39 -15.00 34.17
C GLU A 417 -13.33 -16.53 34.11
N VAL A 418 -12.19 -17.11 34.50
CA VAL A 418 -12.01 -18.56 34.65
C VAL A 418 -11.55 -18.84 36.08
N ARG A 419 -12.37 -19.55 36.84
CA ARG A 419 -12.04 -20.02 38.18
C ARG A 419 -11.68 -21.50 38.15
N VAL A 420 -10.44 -21.83 38.50
CA VAL A 420 -9.88 -23.17 38.43
C VAL A 420 -9.81 -23.79 39.82
N GLN A 421 -10.74 -24.69 40.13
CA GLN A 421 -10.73 -25.45 41.37
C GLN A 421 -9.49 -26.36 41.44
N GLY A 422 -8.79 -26.31 42.57
CA GLY A 422 -7.59 -27.09 42.84
C GLY A 422 -6.28 -26.45 42.36
N ALA A 423 -6.34 -25.29 41.69
CA ALA A 423 -5.15 -24.54 41.33
C ALA A 423 -4.52 -23.91 42.58
N ARG A 424 -3.19 -23.97 42.66
CA ARG A 424 -2.40 -23.32 43.71
C ARG A 424 -1.71 -22.09 43.12
N GLU A 425 -1.41 -21.11 43.97
CA GLU A 425 -0.60 -19.97 43.55
C GLU A 425 0.81 -20.44 43.15
N MET A 426 1.26 -20.01 41.98
CA MET A 426 2.56 -20.37 41.43
C MET A 426 3.17 -19.24 40.60
N GLU A 427 4.49 -19.19 40.56
CA GLU A 427 5.23 -18.30 39.67
C GLU A 427 5.60 -19.05 38.39
N VAL A 428 5.14 -18.55 37.25
CA VAL A 428 5.38 -19.12 35.92
C VAL A 428 6.36 -18.24 35.16
N MET A 429 7.35 -18.90 34.53
CA MET A 429 8.31 -18.26 33.65
C MET A 429 7.83 -18.37 32.21
N LEU A 430 7.30 -17.29 31.65
CA LEU A 430 6.88 -17.21 30.25
C LEU A 430 8.05 -16.75 29.38
N LYS A 431 8.30 -17.45 28.27
CA LYS A 431 9.27 -17.01 27.27
C LYS A 431 8.72 -15.82 26.50
N ASN A 432 9.54 -14.80 26.25
CA ASN A 432 9.14 -13.68 25.40
C ASN A 432 9.23 -14.04 23.92
N HIS A 433 9.90 -15.12 23.53
CA HIS A 433 9.86 -15.62 22.16
C HIS A 433 9.94 -17.16 22.17
N PRO A 434 9.21 -17.87 21.29
CA PRO A 434 9.21 -19.33 21.28
C PRO A 434 10.60 -19.92 21.01
N THR A 435 11.37 -19.27 20.15
CA THR A 435 12.65 -19.79 19.64
C THR A 435 13.85 -18.90 19.94
N ASP A 436 13.65 -17.65 20.37
CA ASP A 436 14.74 -16.69 20.59
C ASP A 436 14.89 -16.37 22.08
N ALA A 437 15.90 -16.96 22.70
CA ALA A 437 16.17 -16.76 24.12
C ALA A 437 16.70 -15.35 24.44
N THR A 438 17.20 -14.60 23.44
CA THR A 438 17.77 -13.25 23.65
C THR A 438 16.70 -12.21 24.01
N LEU A 439 15.45 -12.44 23.61
CA LEU A 439 14.30 -11.62 24.00
C LEU A 439 13.87 -11.85 25.46
N GLY A 440 14.51 -12.81 26.15
CA GLY A 440 14.36 -13.04 27.57
C GLY A 440 13.06 -13.73 27.96
N THR A 441 12.74 -13.63 29.24
CA THR A 441 11.58 -14.25 29.87
C THR A 441 10.90 -13.25 30.79
N ARG A 442 9.66 -13.54 31.18
CA ARG A 442 8.90 -12.77 32.17
C ARG A 442 8.26 -13.69 33.20
N LYS A 443 8.14 -13.18 34.42
CA LYS A 443 7.54 -13.87 35.56
C LYS A 443 6.08 -13.43 35.71
N VAL A 444 5.18 -14.40 35.82
CA VAL A 444 3.76 -14.16 36.10
C VAL A 444 3.33 -14.98 37.30
N LYS A 445 2.67 -14.34 38.28
CA LYS A 445 2.07 -15.05 39.42
C LYS A 445 0.64 -15.45 39.07
N ALA A 446 0.42 -16.74 38.86
CA ALA A 446 -0.88 -17.30 38.52
C ALA A 446 -1.52 -17.97 39.74
N GLY A 447 -2.81 -17.73 39.95
CA GLY A 447 -3.61 -18.33 41.02
C GLY A 447 -4.79 -19.13 40.46
N ASP A 448 -5.86 -19.24 41.24
CA ASP A 448 -7.10 -19.90 40.85
C ASP A 448 -7.98 -19.05 39.93
N LEU A 449 -7.73 -17.74 39.84
CA LEU A 449 -8.51 -16.81 39.04
C LEU A 449 -7.72 -16.24 37.86
N LEU A 450 -8.19 -16.54 36.66
CA LEU A 450 -7.58 -16.15 35.39
C LEU A 450 -8.64 -15.53 34.47
N TYR A 451 -8.18 -14.91 33.38
CA TYR A 451 -9.03 -14.40 32.31
C TYR A 451 -8.58 -14.98 30.97
N ILE A 452 -9.54 -15.35 30.14
CA ILE A 452 -9.33 -15.77 28.75
C ILE A 452 -10.10 -14.85 27.80
N SER A 453 -9.85 -14.94 26.50
CA SER A 453 -10.65 -14.21 25.51
C SER A 453 -12.11 -14.65 25.56
N GLY A 454 -13.03 -13.69 25.42
CA GLY A 454 -14.45 -13.98 25.28
C GLY A 454 -14.78 -14.86 24.08
N ASP A 455 -14.01 -14.74 22.99
CA ASP A 455 -14.17 -15.57 21.79
C ASP A 455 -13.79 -17.04 22.08
N ASP A 456 -12.75 -17.28 22.87
CA ASP A 456 -12.40 -18.62 23.34
C ASP A 456 -13.48 -19.15 24.29
N ALA A 457 -13.89 -18.34 25.28
CA ALA A 457 -14.91 -18.71 26.26
C ALA A 457 -16.25 -19.09 25.61
N ALA A 458 -16.67 -18.38 24.56
CA ALA A 458 -17.91 -18.65 23.83
C ALA A 458 -17.93 -20.03 23.16
N ASN A 459 -16.75 -20.61 22.89
CA ASN A 459 -16.61 -21.93 22.28
C ASN A 459 -16.49 -23.07 23.30
N LEU A 460 -16.39 -22.77 24.61
CA LEU A 460 -16.24 -23.77 25.65
C LEU A 460 -17.57 -24.39 26.09
N LYS A 461 -17.53 -25.68 26.42
CA LYS A 461 -18.67 -26.43 26.98
C LYS A 461 -18.21 -27.21 28.20
N VAL A 462 -19.15 -27.60 29.06
CA VAL A 462 -18.85 -28.51 30.17
C VAL A 462 -18.25 -29.81 29.62
N GLY A 463 -17.15 -30.25 30.22
CA GLY A 463 -16.38 -31.42 29.79
C GLY A 463 -15.26 -31.12 28.80
N THR A 464 -15.23 -29.95 28.17
CA THR A 464 -14.12 -29.52 27.31
C THR A 464 -12.82 -29.47 28.12
N GLU A 465 -11.72 -29.93 27.53
CA GLU A 465 -10.38 -29.81 28.09
C GLU A 465 -9.55 -28.86 27.21
N ILE A 466 -8.87 -27.91 27.86
CA ILE A 466 -7.99 -26.95 27.19
C ILE A 466 -6.66 -26.84 27.95
N ARG A 467 -5.61 -26.47 27.23
CA ARG A 467 -4.31 -26.14 27.81
C ARG A 467 -4.16 -24.63 27.92
N LEU A 468 -3.94 -24.14 29.13
CA LEU A 468 -3.50 -22.77 29.36
C LEU A 468 -2.02 -22.69 28.99
N ILE A 469 -1.67 -21.83 28.03
CA ILE A 469 -0.32 -21.76 27.44
C ILE A 469 0.74 -21.61 28.53
N GLU A 470 1.75 -22.50 28.54
CA GLU A 470 2.85 -22.52 29.52
C GLU A 470 2.42 -22.60 31.00
N LEU A 471 1.17 -23.02 31.29
CA LEU A 471 0.64 -23.16 32.65
C LEU A 471 0.26 -24.61 32.97
N PHE A 472 -0.98 -25.04 32.72
CA PHE A 472 -1.45 -26.42 32.92
C PHE A 472 -2.76 -26.68 32.15
N ASN A 473 -3.20 -27.94 32.09
CA ASN A 473 -4.49 -28.27 31.47
C ASN A 473 -5.64 -28.06 32.47
N ILE A 474 -6.80 -27.66 31.96
CA ILE A 474 -8.02 -27.51 32.76
C ILE A 474 -9.19 -28.23 32.09
N LYS A 475 -10.10 -28.75 32.92
CA LYS A 475 -11.36 -29.33 32.47
C LYS A 475 -12.52 -28.43 32.89
N ILE A 476 -13.32 -28.00 31.91
CA ILE A 476 -14.45 -27.11 32.14
C ILE A 476 -15.57 -27.87 32.87
N THR A 477 -16.04 -27.30 33.97
CA THR A 477 -17.11 -27.86 34.82
C THR A 477 -18.37 -27.02 34.82
N GLY A 478 -18.30 -25.75 34.41
CA GLY A 478 -19.46 -24.86 34.30
C GLY A 478 -19.18 -23.68 33.37
N VAL A 479 -20.23 -23.21 32.70
CA VAL A 479 -20.20 -22.03 31.83
C VAL A 479 -21.46 -21.22 32.15
N ASP A 480 -21.28 -20.08 32.80
CA ASP A 480 -22.35 -19.19 33.23
C ASP A 480 -22.23 -17.82 32.53
N LEU A 481 -23.32 -17.06 32.54
CA LEU A 481 -23.32 -15.63 32.22
C LEU A 481 -23.40 -14.81 33.51
N ARG A 482 -22.43 -13.93 33.75
CA ARG A 482 -22.40 -13.04 34.92
C ARG A 482 -22.09 -11.62 34.46
N ASN A 483 -22.96 -10.66 34.83
CA ASN A 483 -22.81 -9.25 34.46
C ASN A 483 -22.61 -9.01 32.95
N GLY A 484 -23.25 -9.83 32.10
CA GLY A 484 -23.13 -9.74 30.64
C GLY A 484 -21.85 -10.36 30.05
N ALA A 485 -20.97 -10.96 30.85
CA ALA A 485 -19.78 -11.67 30.40
C ALA A 485 -19.84 -13.16 30.74
N LEU A 486 -19.15 -14.00 29.96
CA LEU A 486 -19.02 -15.42 30.28
C LEU A 486 -18.12 -15.62 31.51
N SER A 487 -18.55 -16.52 32.39
CA SER A 487 -17.84 -16.94 33.59
C SER A 487 -17.68 -18.45 33.55
N ILE A 488 -16.44 -18.91 33.60
CA ILE A 488 -16.07 -20.32 33.43
C ILE A 488 -15.64 -20.90 34.77
N ALA A 489 -16.26 -22.00 35.17
CA ALA A 489 -15.76 -22.85 36.24
C ALA A 489 -15.00 -24.03 35.63
N ALA A 490 -13.82 -24.32 36.16
CA ALA A 490 -12.99 -25.42 35.72
C ALA A 490 -12.31 -26.10 36.91
N LYS A 491 -11.72 -27.27 36.66
CA LYS A 491 -10.81 -27.95 37.61
C LYS A 491 -9.47 -28.22 36.96
N VAL A 492 -8.41 -28.27 37.77
CA VAL A 492 -7.06 -28.66 37.31
C VAL A 492 -7.12 -30.06 36.69
N GLY A 493 -6.52 -30.20 35.51
CA GLY A 493 -6.29 -31.48 34.83
C GLY A 493 -4.86 -31.98 35.05
N ASP A 494 -4.43 -32.94 34.21
CA ASP A 494 -3.00 -33.30 34.09
C ASP A 494 -2.17 -32.16 33.48
N ASP A 495 -0.85 -32.33 33.44
CA ASP A 495 0.06 -31.42 32.72
C ASP A 495 0.59 -32.04 31.42
N GLU A 496 -0.08 -33.07 30.89
CA GLU A 496 0.37 -33.72 29.66
C GLU A 496 0.12 -32.82 28.45
N ILE A 497 1.17 -32.55 27.68
CA ILE A 497 1.04 -31.76 26.45
C ILE A 497 0.48 -32.65 25.34
N ARG A 498 -0.83 -32.55 25.12
CA ARG A 498 -1.56 -33.26 24.05
C ARG A 498 -1.66 -32.39 22.81
N GLN A 499 -1.22 -32.88 21.64
CA GLN A 499 -1.21 -32.10 20.39
C GLN A 499 -2.60 -31.64 19.95
N SER A 500 -3.63 -32.46 20.15
CA SER A 500 -5.02 -32.17 19.75
C SER A 500 -5.76 -31.24 20.72
N MET A 501 -5.17 -30.89 21.86
CA MET A 501 -5.82 -30.05 22.86
C MET A 501 -5.74 -28.57 22.48
N PRO A 502 -6.87 -27.83 22.49
CA PRO A 502 -6.85 -26.39 22.25
C PRO A 502 -5.96 -25.66 23.27
N LYS A 503 -5.06 -24.82 22.76
CA LYS A 503 -4.17 -23.99 23.57
C LYS A 503 -4.71 -22.57 23.65
N VAL A 504 -4.91 -22.07 24.85
CA VAL A 504 -5.57 -20.79 25.12
C VAL A 504 -4.63 -19.88 25.91
N GLN A 505 -4.45 -18.64 25.45
CA GLN A 505 -3.75 -17.60 26.20
C GLN A 505 -4.63 -17.10 27.35
N TRP A 506 -3.99 -16.66 28.42
CA TRP A 506 -4.65 -16.32 29.67
C TRP A 506 -3.96 -15.13 30.34
N ILE A 507 -4.64 -14.47 31.28
CA ILE A 507 -4.04 -13.44 32.13
C ILE A 507 -4.42 -13.72 33.57
N ALA A 508 -3.46 -13.67 34.49
CA ALA A 508 -3.73 -13.83 35.92
C ALA A 508 -4.41 -12.59 36.49
N LYS A 509 -5.32 -12.77 37.46
CA LYS A 509 -6.01 -11.66 38.14
C LYS A 509 -5.06 -10.56 38.64
N ASN A 510 -3.89 -10.94 39.15
CA ASN A 510 -2.93 -10.02 39.75
C ASN A 510 -1.93 -9.43 38.74
N ASP A 511 -2.12 -9.68 37.44
CA ASP A 511 -1.19 -9.28 36.36
C ASP A 511 -1.91 -8.50 35.24
N ILE A 512 -3.02 -7.82 35.57
CA ILE A 512 -3.89 -7.16 34.60
C ILE A 512 -3.51 -5.70 34.39
N VAL A 513 -3.53 -5.29 33.12
CA VAL A 513 -3.65 -3.89 32.70
C VAL A 513 -4.86 -3.77 31.78
N GLU A 514 -5.74 -2.81 32.07
CA GLU A 514 -6.82 -2.45 31.14
C GLU A 514 -6.21 -1.91 29.85
N TYR A 515 -6.60 -2.51 28.74
CA TYR A 515 -5.92 -2.27 27.47
C TYR A 515 -6.92 -2.28 26.32
N LYS A 516 -6.63 -1.50 25.28
CA LYS A 516 -7.37 -1.55 24.02
C LYS A 516 -6.43 -1.71 22.83
N VAL A 517 -6.88 -2.44 21.82
CA VAL A 517 -6.18 -2.56 20.55
C VAL A 517 -7.05 -1.96 19.45
N LEU A 518 -6.51 -0.97 18.74
CA LEU A 518 -7.09 -0.42 17.54
C LEU A 518 -6.82 -1.39 16.38
N ILE A 519 -7.87 -1.81 15.67
CA ILE A 519 -7.82 -2.77 14.58
C ILE A 519 -8.29 -2.03 13.31
N PRO A 520 -7.35 -1.46 12.52
CA PRO A 520 -7.69 -0.82 11.26
C PRO A 520 -8.14 -1.87 10.24
N LYS A 521 -9.22 -1.57 9.52
CA LYS A 521 -9.77 -2.37 8.42
C LYS A 521 -9.80 -1.53 7.15
N GLU A 522 -10.27 -2.10 6.06
CA GLU A 522 -10.46 -1.42 4.78
C GLU A 522 -11.36 -0.20 4.95
N LEU A 523 -11.00 0.90 4.28
CA LEU A 523 -11.75 2.15 4.32
C LEU A 523 -13.06 2.07 3.52
N TYR A 524 -13.08 1.24 2.48
CA TYR A 524 -14.20 1.09 1.56
C TYR A 524 -14.50 -0.38 1.28
N ILE A 525 -15.78 -0.71 1.15
CA ILE A 525 -16.26 -1.99 0.63
C ILE A 525 -16.95 -1.66 -0.70
N GLY A 526 -16.31 -2.01 -1.81
CA GLY A 526 -16.69 -1.49 -3.12
C GLY A 526 -16.53 0.04 -3.17
N GLU A 527 -17.63 0.76 -3.44
CA GLU A 527 -17.64 2.22 -3.52
C GLU A 527 -18.15 2.91 -2.25
N GLU A 528 -18.65 2.14 -1.27
CA GLU A 528 -19.20 2.69 -0.03
C GLU A 528 -18.16 2.74 1.09
N TYR A 529 -18.20 3.82 1.86
CA TYR A 529 -17.33 3.96 3.04
C TYR A 529 -17.69 2.90 4.09
N ASN A 530 -16.67 2.19 4.57
CA ASN A 530 -16.81 1.22 5.64
C ASN A 530 -16.91 1.93 6.99
N THR A 531 -18.13 2.01 7.53
CA THR A 531 -18.39 2.57 8.87
C THR A 531 -17.73 1.76 9.98
N ASN A 532 -17.36 0.51 9.73
CA ASN A 532 -16.62 -0.37 10.62
C ASN A 532 -15.12 -0.44 10.26
N SER A 533 -14.58 0.54 9.56
CA SER A 533 -13.16 0.63 9.16
C SER A 533 -12.17 0.70 10.33
N LEU A 534 -12.67 0.91 11.56
CA LEU A 534 -11.89 0.81 12.79
C LEU A 534 -12.66 0.00 13.83
N GLU A 535 -12.11 -1.14 14.24
CA GLU A 535 -12.58 -1.88 15.40
C GLU A 535 -11.72 -1.54 16.62
N ILE A 536 -12.33 -1.43 17.80
CA ILE A 536 -11.62 -1.24 19.07
C ILE A 536 -11.84 -2.49 19.92
N ALA A 537 -10.82 -3.34 20.02
CA ALA A 537 -10.84 -4.49 20.91
C ALA A 537 -10.48 -4.03 22.34
N ARG A 538 -11.38 -4.20 23.30
CA ARG A 538 -11.13 -3.87 24.72
C ARG A 538 -10.94 -5.13 25.53
N GLY A 539 -10.06 -5.07 26.52
CA GLY A 539 -9.87 -6.18 27.44
C GLY A 539 -8.66 -5.98 28.34
N PHE A 540 -7.96 -7.07 28.63
CA PHE A 540 -6.79 -7.05 29.51
C PHE A 540 -5.54 -7.43 28.73
N ALA A 541 -4.44 -6.71 29.00
CA ALA A 541 -3.09 -7.12 28.65
C ALA A 541 -2.34 -7.50 29.93
N GLU A 542 -1.32 -8.35 29.81
CA GLU A 542 -0.47 -8.68 30.96
C GLU A 542 0.39 -7.47 31.36
N SER A 543 0.72 -7.33 32.64
CA SER A 543 1.33 -6.10 33.18
C SER A 543 2.68 -5.74 32.57
N PHE A 544 3.37 -6.74 32.00
CA PHE A 544 4.62 -6.56 31.26
C PHE A 544 4.51 -5.51 30.14
N VAL A 545 3.32 -5.32 29.55
CA VAL A 545 3.10 -4.31 28.51
C VAL A 545 3.50 -2.91 28.97
N SER A 546 3.30 -2.59 30.26
CA SER A 546 3.62 -1.27 30.85
C SER A 546 5.13 -0.98 30.91
N ARG A 547 5.98 -1.99 30.66
CA ARG A 547 7.44 -1.84 30.58
C ARG A 547 7.92 -1.51 29.17
N LEU A 548 7.04 -1.65 28.18
CA LEU A 548 7.35 -1.35 26.80
C LEU A 548 7.18 0.14 26.56
N LYS A 549 8.07 0.68 25.73
CA LYS A 549 7.99 2.08 25.28
C LYS A 549 7.02 2.18 24.10
N PRO A 550 6.45 3.37 23.83
CA PRO A 550 5.83 3.65 22.55
C PRO A 550 6.73 3.22 21.39
N ASP A 551 6.13 2.77 20.29
CA ASP A 551 6.77 2.15 19.13
C ASP A 551 7.31 0.72 19.31
N ALA A 552 7.28 0.17 20.53
CA ALA A 552 7.60 -1.25 20.71
C ALA A 552 6.66 -2.13 19.89
N ARG A 553 7.21 -3.19 19.30
CA ARG A 553 6.44 -4.18 18.54
C ARG A 553 6.21 -5.40 19.41
N VAL A 554 4.99 -5.91 19.42
CA VAL A 554 4.61 -7.10 20.17
C VAL A 554 3.80 -8.01 19.29
N GLN A 555 3.85 -9.31 19.55
CA GLN A 555 2.79 -10.20 19.12
C GLN A 555 1.92 -10.50 20.33
N PHE A 556 0.67 -10.07 20.30
CA PHE A 556 -0.32 -10.61 21.21
C PHE A 556 -0.70 -12.01 20.73
N VAL A 557 -0.34 -13.01 21.54
CA VAL A 557 -0.46 -14.43 21.19
C VAL A 557 -1.89 -14.76 20.83
N ARG A 558 -2.07 -15.41 19.66
CA ARG A 558 -3.39 -15.75 19.06
C ARG A 558 -4.30 -14.55 18.75
N PHE A 559 -3.78 -13.33 18.79
CA PHE A 559 -4.53 -12.12 18.46
C PHE A 559 -3.94 -11.41 17.23
N GLY A 560 -2.63 -11.14 17.24
CA GLY A 560 -1.94 -10.49 16.12
C GLY A 560 -0.73 -9.68 16.57
N PHE A 561 -0.03 -9.12 15.60
CA PHE A 561 1.08 -8.19 15.84
C PHE A 561 0.57 -6.77 15.99
N CYS A 562 1.14 -6.07 16.96
CA CYS A 562 0.75 -4.72 17.29
C CYS A 562 1.97 -3.83 17.55
N ARG A 563 1.82 -2.53 17.29
CA ARG A 563 2.70 -1.49 17.81
C ARG A 563 2.08 -0.88 19.06
N ILE A 564 2.86 -0.76 20.13
CA ILE A 564 2.48 -0.01 21.33
C ILE A 564 2.37 1.47 20.96
N ASP A 565 1.18 2.04 21.13
CA ASP A 565 0.91 3.46 20.85
C ASP A 565 1.10 4.30 22.12
N ASP A 566 0.50 3.84 23.23
CA ASP A 566 0.62 4.43 24.56
C ASP A 566 0.46 3.36 25.66
N ASP A 567 0.45 3.79 26.93
CA ASP A 567 0.39 2.93 28.11
C ASP A 567 -0.85 2.02 28.17
N GLN A 568 -1.91 2.33 27.42
CA GLN A 568 -3.18 1.58 27.41
C GLN A 568 -3.68 1.23 26.00
N THR A 569 -2.91 1.56 24.97
CA THR A 569 -3.32 1.44 23.56
C THR A 569 -2.23 0.81 22.73
N ALA A 570 -2.60 -0.20 21.94
CA ALA A 570 -1.80 -0.64 20.81
C ALA A 570 -2.59 -0.56 19.51
N ILE A 571 -1.87 -0.57 18.39
CA ILE A 571 -2.45 -0.58 17.05
C ILE A 571 -2.05 -1.87 16.36
N MET A 572 -3.03 -2.62 15.87
CA MET A 572 -2.80 -3.87 15.16
C MET A 572 -2.15 -3.57 13.80
N THR A 573 -0.98 -4.16 13.59
CA THR A 573 -0.25 -4.08 12.33
C THR A 573 -0.78 -5.12 11.36
N HIS A 574 -0.84 -6.38 11.79
CA HIS A 574 -1.34 -7.53 11.03
C HIS A 574 -1.73 -8.69 11.96
N ARG A 575 -2.58 -9.60 11.49
CA ARG A 575 -2.96 -10.81 12.24
C ARG A 575 -1.91 -11.92 12.20
#